data_AF-A0A800N8V6-F1
#
_entry.id   AF-A0A800N8V6-F1
#
_cell.length_a   1.000
_cell.length_b   1.000
_cell.length_c   1.000
_cell.angle_alpha   90.00
_cell.angle_beta   90.00
_cell.angle_gamma   90.00
#
_symmetry.space_group_name_H-M   'P 1'
#
loop_
_entity.id
_entity.type
_entity.pdbx_description
1 polymer ?
#
loop_
_entity_poly.entity_id
_entity_poly.type
_entity_poly.pdbx_seq_one_letter_code
_entity_poly.pdbx_strand_id
1 'polypeptide(L)'
;MNSSNVRALARVFQTASDDIKTEEFKLKQSVQNHADEWKGKARDKFDSALEEAGVLFQRHSDNLFNISRELESAANEVDRVREEIERQRELERLARLKEK
;
A
#
# COMPACT_ATOMS: atom_id res chain seq x y z
N MET A 1 18.20 -8.38 4.51
CA MET A 1 16.80 -8.22 4.07
C MET A 1 16.69 -8.74 2.63
N ASN A 2 15.70 -9.57 2.30
CA ASN A 2 15.52 -10.06 0.92
C ASN A 2 14.49 -9.17 0.21
N SER A 3 14.90 -8.49 -0.87
CA SER A 3 14.05 -7.59 -1.66
C SER A 3 12.79 -8.29 -2.18
N SER A 4 12.84 -9.60 -2.45
CA SER A 4 11.64 -10.37 -2.81
C SER A 4 10.59 -10.39 -1.69
N ASN A 5 11.02 -10.55 -0.44
CA ASN A 5 10.13 -10.61 0.71
C ASN A 5 9.53 -9.22 1.01
N VAL A 6 10.32 -8.16 0.79
CA VAL A 6 9.84 -6.77 0.93
C VAL A 6 8.80 -6.46 -0.15
N ARG A 7 9.01 -6.87 -1.40
CA ARG A 7 8.00 -6.74 -2.47
C ARG A 7 6.75 -7.56 -2.20
N ALA A 8 6.89 -8.76 -1.63
CA ALA A 8 5.74 -9.57 -1.23
C ALA A 8 4.91 -8.85 -0.15
N LEU A 9 5.57 -8.24 0.83
CA LEU A 9 4.90 -7.44 1.85
C LEU A 9 4.22 -6.20 1.27
N ALA A 10 4.88 -5.48 0.35
CA ALA A 10 4.28 -4.35 -0.37
C ALA A 10 2.96 -4.75 -1.05
N ARG A 11 2.92 -5.91 -1.72
CA ARG A 11 1.69 -6.43 -2.34
C ARG A 11 0.57 -6.69 -1.34
N VAL A 12 0.89 -7.21 -0.15
CA VAL A 12 -0.12 -7.43 0.91
C VAL A 12 -0.74 -6.10 1.35
N PHE A 13 0.07 -5.06 1.54
CA PHE A 13 -0.42 -3.72 1.88
C PHE A 13 -1.26 -3.10 0.75
N GLN A 14 -0.85 -3.30 -0.50
CA GLN A 14 -1.63 -2.87 -1.68
C GLN A 14 -3.00 -3.54 -1.71
N THR A 15 -3.04 -4.87 -1.60
CA THR A 15 -4.30 -5.63 -1.60
C THR A 15 -5.20 -5.20 -0.45
N ALA A 16 -4.67 -5.03 0.76
CA ALA A 16 -5.45 -4.55 1.89
C ALA A 16 -6.03 -3.14 1.66
N SER A 17 -5.28 -2.23 1.04
CA SER A 17 -5.77 -0.91 0.63
C SER A 17 -6.97 -1.01 -0.33
N ASP A 18 -6.86 -1.89 -1.33
CA ASP A 18 -7.87 -2.06 -2.38
C ASP A 18 -9.13 -2.77 -1.85
N ASP A 19 -8.95 -3.74 -0.94
CA ASP A 19 -10.03 -4.42 -0.23
C ASP A 19 -10.83 -3.42 0.62
N ILE A 20 -10.16 -2.52 1.36
CA ILE A 20 -10.84 -1.48 2.14
C ILE A 20 -11.71 -0.57 1.26
N LYS A 21 -11.19 -0.13 0.11
CA LYS A 21 -11.96 0.69 -0.84
C LYS A 21 -13.18 -0.07 -1.38
N THR A 22 -13.01 -1.36 -1.64
CA THR A 22 -14.08 -2.24 -2.10
C THR A 22 -15.18 -2.40 -1.04
N GLU A 23 -14.79 -2.64 0.22
CA GLU A 23 -15.74 -2.78 1.33
C GLU A 23 -16.43 -1.46 1.68
N GLU A 24 -15.73 -0.32 1.61
CA GLU A 24 -16.36 1.01 1.77
C GLU A 24 -17.42 1.25 0.69
N PHE A 25 -17.12 0.91 -0.57
CA PHE A 25 -18.07 1.01 -1.67
C PHE A 25 -19.31 0.12 -1.44
N LYS A 26 -19.11 -1.14 -1.04
CA LYS A 26 -20.21 -2.05 -0.72
C LYS A 26 -21.07 -1.54 0.43
N LEU A 27 -20.46 -0.99 1.49
CA LEU A 27 -21.18 -0.38 2.60
C LEU A 27 -22.06 0.77 2.13
N LYS A 28 -21.50 1.71 1.36
CA LYS A 28 -22.25 2.87 0.81
C LYS A 28 -23.40 2.41 -0.09
N GLN A 29 -23.17 1.42 -0.94
CA GLN A 29 -24.21 0.85 -1.80
C GLN A 29 -25.31 0.15 -0.97
N SER A 30 -24.93 -0.62 0.05
CA SER A 30 -25.89 -1.29 0.95
C SER A 30 -26.76 -0.28 1.68
N VAL A 31 -26.18 0.83 2.17
CA VAL A 31 -26.95 1.92 2.78
C VAL A 31 -27.94 2.51 1.77
N GLN A 32 -27.49 2.84 0.57
CA GLN A 32 -28.36 3.39 -0.48
C GLN A 32 -29.54 2.45 -0.79
N ASN A 33 -29.29 1.15 -0.91
CA ASN A 33 -30.33 0.18 -1.26
C ASN A 33 -31.37 -0.09 -0.16
N HIS A 34 -31.07 0.24 1.10
CA HIS A 34 -31.92 -0.14 2.24
C HIS A 34 -32.44 1.04 3.07
N ALA A 35 -31.94 2.26 2.83
CA ALA A 35 -32.24 3.41 3.66
C ALA A 35 -33.12 4.47 2.99
N ASP A 36 -33.70 4.19 1.81
CA ASP A 36 -34.54 5.14 1.05
C ASP A 36 -35.72 5.71 1.85
N GLU A 37 -36.28 4.92 2.76
CA GLU A 37 -37.41 5.32 3.60
C GLU A 37 -37.00 5.94 4.95
N TRP A 38 -35.71 5.88 5.30
CA TRP A 38 -35.23 6.36 6.59
C TRP A 38 -35.25 7.89 6.61
N LYS A 39 -35.92 8.47 7.61
CA LYS A 39 -36.09 9.93 7.72
C LYS A 39 -35.97 10.41 9.16
N GLY A 40 -35.71 11.71 9.30
CA GLY A 40 -35.66 12.40 10.58
C GLY A 40 -34.31 12.28 11.31
N LYS A 41 -34.27 12.78 12.54
CA LYS A 41 -33.02 12.99 13.30
C LYS A 41 -32.14 11.75 13.46
N ALA A 42 -32.73 10.54 13.48
CA ALA A 42 -31.97 9.30 13.55
C ALA A 42 -31.21 9.02 12.24
N ARG A 43 -31.82 9.31 11.09
CA ARG A 43 -31.18 9.22 9.78
C ARG A 43 -30.06 10.24 9.65
N ASP A 44 -30.29 11.50 10.04
CA ASP A 44 -29.27 12.55 9.95
C ASP A 44 -28.00 12.19 10.75
N LYS A 45 -28.17 11.62 11.95
CA LYS A 45 -27.06 11.12 12.77
C LYS A 45 -26.34 9.95 12.12
N PHE A 46 -27.08 9.02 11.53
CA PHE A 46 -26.49 7.89 10.81
C PHE A 46 -25.67 8.37 9.60
N ASP A 47 -26.20 9.31 8.81
CA ASP A 47 -25.50 9.85 7.65
C ASP A 47 -24.22 10.61 8.05
N SER A 48 -24.27 11.37 9.14
CA SER A 48 -23.08 12.03 9.70
C SER A 48 -22.02 10.99 10.11
N ALA A 49 -22.43 9.93 10.81
CA ALA A 49 -21.51 8.85 11.21
C ALA A 49 -20.94 8.08 10.00
N LEU A 50 -21.74 7.89 8.95
CA LEU A 50 -21.31 7.24 7.72
C LEU A 50 -20.30 8.10 6.96
N GLU A 51 -20.48 9.42 6.94
CA GLU A 51 -19.53 10.36 6.34
C GLU A 51 -18.20 10.36 7.11
N GLU A 52 -18.24 10.43 8.43
CA GLU A 52 -17.06 10.30 9.30
C GLU A 52 -16.33 8.96 9.07
N ALA A 53 -17.07 7.86 8.98
CA ALA A 53 -16.51 6.55 8.67
C ALA A 53 -15.84 6.53 7.29
N GLY A 54 -16.44 7.18 6.28
CA GLY A 54 -15.87 7.32 4.94
C GLY A 54 -14.50 8.01 4.96
N VAL A 55 -14.35 9.09 5.74
CA VAL A 55 -13.06 9.77 5.92
C VAL A 55 -12.02 8.84 6.54
N LEU A 56 -12.43 8.02 7.53
CA LEU A 56 -11.53 7.06 8.17
C LEU A 56 -11.11 5.92 7.24
N PHE A 57 -12.04 5.37 6.44
CA PHE A 57 -11.74 4.35 5.43
C PHE A 57 -10.74 4.87 4.40
N GLN A 58 -10.99 6.06 3.85
CA GLN A 58 -10.11 6.70 2.89
C GLN A 58 -8.70 6.88 3.47
N ARG A 59 -8.60 7.47 4.67
CA ARG A 59 -7.30 7.67 5.35
C ARG A 59 -6.58 6.35 5.58
N HIS A 60 -7.29 5.30 5.98
CA HIS A 60 -6.67 4.02 6.26
C HIS A 60 -6.17 3.34 4.97
N SER A 61 -6.98 3.35 3.91
CA SER A 61 -6.57 2.84 2.60
C SER A 61 -5.36 3.59 2.05
N ASP A 62 -5.35 4.92 2.12
CA ASP A 62 -4.23 5.74 1.65
C ASP A 62 -2.94 5.46 2.42
N ASN A 63 -3.03 5.26 3.74
CA ASN A 63 -1.86 4.89 4.54
C ASN A 63 -1.28 3.53 4.11
N LEU A 64 -2.13 2.52 3.89
CA LEU A 64 -1.67 1.19 3.46
C LEU A 64 -1.07 1.25 2.05
N PHE A 65 -1.66 2.02 1.15
CA PHE A 65 -1.12 2.28 -0.17
C PHE A 65 0.26 2.95 -0.10
N ASN A 66 0.42 3.97 0.74
CA ASN A 66 1.70 4.65 0.92
C ASN A 66 2.77 3.72 1.48
N ILE A 67 2.45 2.90 2.49
CA ILE A 67 3.35 1.88 3.02
C ILE A 67 3.78 0.89 1.93
N SER A 68 2.84 0.42 1.10
CA SER A 68 3.14 -0.44 -0.05
C SER A 68 4.20 0.21 -0.97
N ARG A 69 4.01 1.49 -1.32
CA ARG A 69 4.93 2.24 -2.20
C ARG A 69 6.31 2.44 -1.58
N GLU A 70 6.37 2.73 -0.29
CA GLU A 70 7.64 2.85 0.45
C GLU A 70 8.40 1.54 0.47
N LEU A 71 7.71 0.42 0.73
CA LEU A 71 8.31 -0.91 0.72
C LEU A 71 8.81 -1.30 -0.67
N GLU A 72 8.04 -1.02 -1.72
CA GLU A 72 8.45 -1.26 -3.10
C GLU A 72 9.71 -0.46 -3.46
N SER A 73 9.76 0.82 -3.07
CA SER A 73 10.93 1.68 -3.27
C SER A 73 12.15 1.15 -2.53
N ALA A 74 12.00 0.78 -1.25
CA ALA A 74 13.08 0.22 -0.45
C ALA A 74 13.62 -1.09 -1.04
N ALA A 75 12.74 -1.96 -1.56
CA ALA A 75 13.16 -3.19 -2.21
C ALA A 75 14.00 -2.93 -3.48
N ASN A 76 13.61 -1.93 -4.27
CA ASN A 76 14.34 -1.53 -5.47
C ASN A 76 15.70 -0.91 -5.13
N GLU A 77 15.78 -0.12 -4.06
CA GLU A 77 17.05 0.44 -3.58
C GLU A 77 18.01 -0.65 -3.09
N VAL A 78 17.50 -1.65 -2.36
CA VAL A 78 18.30 -2.80 -1.93
C VAL A 78 18.89 -3.56 -3.12
N ASP A 79 18.12 -3.78 -4.18
CA ASP A 79 18.63 -4.46 -5.38
C ASP A 79 19.69 -3.62 -6.10
N ARG A 80 19.45 -2.32 -6.25
CA ARG A 80 20.42 -1.40 -6.87
C ARG A 80 21.75 -1.40 -6.11
N VAL A 81 21.72 -1.36 -4.79
CA VAL A 81 22.94 -1.38 -3.96
C VAL A 81 23.67 -2.72 -4.10
N ARG A 82 22.94 -3.84 -4.19
CA ARG A 82 23.55 -5.17 -4.41
C ARG A 82 24.26 -5.25 -5.76
N GLU A 83 23.61 -4.80 -6.82
CA GLU A 83 24.19 -4.76 -8.17
C GLU A 83 25.46 -3.89 -8.22
N GLU A 84 25.47 -2.75 -7.52
CA GLU A 84 26.65 -1.89 -7.42
C GLU A 84 27.80 -2.56 -6.67
N ILE A 85 27.52 -3.26 -5.56
CA ILE A 85 28.53 -4.01 -4.82
C ILE A 85 29.14 -5.11 -5.69
N GLU A 86 28.33 -5.84 -6.46
CA GLU A 86 28.80 -6.89 -7.36
C GLU A 86 29.66 -6.31 -8.49
N ARG A 87 29.23 -5.18 -9.08
CA ARG A 87 30.02 -4.45 -10.09
C ARG A 87 31.38 -4.02 -9.56
N GLN A 88 31.43 -3.43 -8.36
CA GLN A 88 32.69 -2.99 -7.75
C GLN A 88 33.63 -4.17 -7.49
N ARG A 89 33.11 -5.30 -6.96
CA ARG A 89 33.89 -6.52 -6.75
C ARG A 89 34.48 -7.08 -8.04
N GLU A 90 33.74 -7.03 -9.14
CA GLU A 90 34.24 -7.49 -10.44
C GLU A 90 35.32 -6.56 -11.01
N LEU A 91 35.14 -5.24 -10.88
CA LEU A 91 36.15 -4.26 -11.27
C LEU A 91 37.46 -4.47 -10.49
N GLU A 92 37.39 -4.71 -9.18
CA GLU A 92 38.55 -5.03 -8.35
C GLU A 92 39.24 -6.32 -8.80
N ARG A 93 38.48 -7.37 -9.14
CA ARG A 93 39.05 -8.62 -9.68
C ARG A 93 39.79 -8.39 -10.99
N LEU A 94 39.20 -7.65 -11.92
CA LEU A 94 39.81 -7.33 -13.21
C LEU A 94 41.06 -6.46 -13.03
N ALA A 95 41.06 -5.50 -12.11
CA ALA A 95 42.24 -4.69 -11.80
C ALA A 95 43.41 -5.56 -11.30
N ARG A 96 43.15 -6.46 -10.34
CA ARG A 96 44.17 -7.38 -9.81
C ARG A 96 44.72 -8.35 -10.87
N LEU A 97 43.92 -8.72 -11.87
CA LEU A 97 44.36 -9.56 -12.98
C LEU A 97 45.25 -8.79 -13.98
N LYS A 98 45.05 -7.48 -14.13
CA LYS A 98 45.86 -6.62 -15.01
C LYS A 98 47.19 -6.19 -14.40
N GLU A 99 47.33 -6.26 -13.08
CA GLU A 99 48.56 -5.92 -12.34
C GLU A 99 49.54 -7.11 -12.20
N LYS A 100 49.18 -8.30 -12.68
CA LYS A 100 50.04 -9.49 -12.76
C LYS A 100 50.57 -9.70 -14.18
#